data_AF-A0A971MTG5-F1
#
_entry.id   AF-A0A971MTG5-F1
#
_cell.length_a   1.000
_cell.length_b   1.000
_cell.length_c   1.000
_cell.angle_alpha   90.00
_cell.angle_beta   90.00
_cell.angle_gamma   90.00
#
_symmetry.space_group_name_H-M   'P 1'
#
loop_
_entity.id
_entity.type
_entity.pdbx_description
1 polymer ?
#
loop_
_entity_poly.entity_id
_entity_poly.type
_entity_poly.pdbx_seq_one_letter_code
_entity_poly.pdbx_strand_id
1 'polypeptide(L)' 'MIFEGFIMLQHNGSFAMYNRDSYHQLTSGDRVEVDTGTEWIEMSVRRGLDGYFLHSKTFMFYLKMVYARFDTEGVCEGD' A
#
# COMPACT_ATOMS: atom_id res chain seq x y z
N MET A 1 4.97 -4.27 -13.56
CA MET A 1 3.63 -4.88 -13.75
C MET A 1 2.73 -4.28 -12.69
N ILE A 2 1.56 -3.80 -13.07
CA ILE A 2 0.66 -3.18 -12.11
C ILE A 2 -0.09 -4.27 -11.34
N PHE A 3 0.08 -4.30 -10.02
CA PHE A 3 -0.77 -5.07 -9.12
C PHE A 3 -1.83 -4.12 -8.55
N GLU A 4 -3.11 -4.46 -8.71
CA GLU A 4 -4.23 -3.71 -8.14
C GLU A 4 -5.00 -4.56 -7.13
N GLY A 5 -5.51 -3.96 -6.05
CA GLY A 5 -6.23 -4.67 -5.00
C GLY A 5 -6.56 -3.81 -3.78
N PHE A 6 -6.98 -4.47 -2.69
CA PHE A 6 -7.27 -3.79 -1.43
C PHE A 6 -6.09 -3.87 -0.48
N ILE A 7 -5.67 -2.73 0.06
CA ILE A 7 -4.73 -2.66 1.17
C ILE A 7 -5.49 -2.92 2.47
N MET A 8 -5.02 -3.90 3.24
CA MET A 8 -5.59 -4.27 4.54
C MET A 8 -4.51 -4.37 5.62
N LEU A 9 -4.87 -4.01 6.85
CA LEU A 9 -4.05 -4.26 8.02
C LEU A 9 -4.18 -5.73 8.43
N GLN A 10 -3.06 -6.43 8.45
CA GLN A 10 -2.97 -7.81 8.88
C GLN A 10 -2.86 -7.92 10.40
N HIS A 11 -3.12 -9.11 10.95
CA HIS A 11 -3.15 -9.35 12.40
C HIS A 11 -1.77 -9.18 13.05
N ASN A 12 -0.70 -9.35 12.26
CA ASN A 12 0.70 -9.12 12.65
C ASN A 12 1.10 -7.63 12.61
N GLY A 13 0.19 -6.73 12.24
CA GLY A 13 0.42 -5.30 12.16
C GLY A 13 1.06 -4.79 10.87
N SER A 14 1.30 -5.64 9.86
CA SER A 14 1.76 -5.19 8.53
C SER A 14 0.60 -4.85 7.59
N PHE A 15 0.87 -3.98 6.62
CA PHE A 15 -0.03 -3.84 5.48
C PHE A 15 0.27 -4.88 4.42
N ALA A 16 -0.78 -5.31 3.74
CA ALA A 16 -0.65 -6.07 2.52
C ALA A 16 -1.77 -5.73 1.56
N MET A 17 -1.48 -5.91 0.28
CA MET A 17 -2.44 -5.75 -0.80
C MET A 17 -2.94 -7.12 -1.25
N TYR A 18 -4.26 -7.21 -1.43
CA TYR A 18 -4.95 -8.43 -1.80
C TYR A 18 -5.78 -8.21 -3.05
N ASN A 19 -5.67 -9.12 -4.00
CA ASN A 19 -6.65 -9.28 -5.08
C ASN A 19 -7.17 -10.72 -5.11
N ARG A 20 -7.93 -11.09 -6.14
CA ARG A 20 -8.55 -12.42 -6.21
C ARG A 20 -7.53 -13.56 -6.26
N ASP A 21 -6.37 -13.29 -6.87
CA ASP A 21 -5.45 -14.34 -7.30
C ASP A 21 -4.13 -14.32 -6.53
N SER A 22 -3.84 -13.21 -5.82
CA SER A 22 -2.53 -12.98 -5.25
C SER A 22 -2.55 -12.09 -4.01
N TYR A 23 -1.43 -12.16 -3.31
CA TYR A 23 -1.12 -11.48 -2.07
C TYR A 23 0.25 -10.81 -2.21
N HIS A 24 0.34 -9.55 -1.79
CA HIS A 24 1.60 -8.84 -1.73
C HIS A 24 1.74 -8.08 -0.41
N GLN A 25 2.77 -8.41 0.38
CA GLN A 25 3.05 -7.70 1.62
C GLN A 25 3.68 -6.33 1.33
N LEU A 26 3.16 -5.28 1.94
CA LEU A 26 3.70 -3.93 1.83
C LEU A 26 4.68 -3.64 2.96
N THR A 27 5.76 -2.97 2.63
CA THR A 27 6.85 -2.58 3.51
C THR A 27 6.98 -1.06 3.58
N SER A 28 7.67 -0.56 4.62
CA SER A 28 7.85 0.89 4.78
C SER A 28 8.78 1.40 3.68
N GLY A 29 8.31 2.34 2.87
CA GLY A 29 9.02 2.86 1.70
C GLY A 29 8.29 2.58 0.38
N ASP A 30 7.43 1.56 0.35
CA ASP A 30 6.66 1.22 -0.83
C ASP A 30 5.74 2.37 -1.24
N ARG A 31 5.62 2.58 -2.55
CA ARG A 31 4.73 3.58 -3.13
C ARG A 31 3.54 2.87 -3.74
N VAL A 32 2.36 3.33 -3.35
CA VAL A 32 1.08 2.84 -3.84
C VAL A 32 0.29 4.03 -4.36
N GLU A 33 -0.55 3.82 -5.36
CA GLU A 33 -1.54 4.80 -5.77
C GLU A 33 -2.90 4.38 -5.21
N VAL A 34 -3.53 5.26 -4.43
CA VAL A 34 -4.84 5.00 -3.81
C VAL A 34 -5.94 5.62 -4.66
N ASP A 35 -6.99 4.85 -4.91
CA ASP A 35 -8.17 5.33 -5.62
C ASP A 35 -9.08 6.16 -4.70
N THR A 36 -9.36 7.39 -5.12
CA THR A 36 -10.28 8.31 -4.42
C THR A 36 -11.68 8.32 -5.04
N GLY A 37 -11.91 7.56 -6.11
CA GLY A 37 -13.11 7.58 -6.95
C GLY A 37 -13.10 8.67 -8.04
N THR A 38 -12.21 9.66 -7.92
CA THR A 38 -12.02 10.71 -8.93
C THR A 38 -10.63 10.70 -9.55
N GLU A 39 -9.62 10.31 -8.78
CA GLU A 39 -8.22 10.25 -9.20
C GLU A 39 -7.42 9.24 -8.38
N TRP A 40 -6.25 8.90 -8.90
CA TRP A 40 -5.26 8.08 -8.22
C TRP A 40 -4.24 8.98 -7.53
N ILE A 41 -4.08 8.82 -6.22
CA ILE A 41 -3.14 9.61 -5.41
C ILE A 41 -1.96 8.74 -4.99
N GLU A 42 -0.75 9.14 -5.37
CA GLU A 42 0.48 8.50 -4.90
C GLU A 42 0.65 8.69 -3.38
N MET A 43 0.86 7.59 -2.69
CA MET A 43 1.09 7.52 -1.25
C MET A 43 2.27 6.60 -0.94
N SER A 44 3.05 6.96 0.07
CA SER A 44 4.10 6.09 0.61
C SER A 44 3.59 5.35 1.84
N VAL A 45 3.89 4.07 1.92
CA VAL A 45 3.73 3.26 3.13
C VAL A 45 4.79 3.66 4.14
N ARG A 46 4.38 4.02 5.35
CA ARG A 46 5.26 4.42 6.45
C ARG A 46 4.88 3.67 7.72
N ARG A 47 5.83 3.57 8.65
CA ARG A 47 5.62 2.98 9.99
C ARG A 47 5.88 4.03 11.07
N GLY A 48 4.88 4.27 11.91
CA GLY A 48 4.95 5.13 13.09
C GLY A 48 4.84 4.32 14.38
N LEU A 49 4.65 5.02 15.50
CA LEU A 49 4.47 4.40 16.83
C LEU A 49 3.20 3.53 16.88
N ASP A 50 2.15 3.95 16.19
CA ASP A 50 0.84 3.28 16.17
C ASP A 50 0.70 2.24 15.04
N GLY A 51 1.80 1.93 14.34
CA GLY A 51 1.83 0.97 13.24
C GLY A 51 1.96 1.63 11.87
N TYR A 52 1.47 0.94 10.84
CA TYR A 52 1.58 1.40 9.46
C TYR A 52 0.52 2.44 9.10
N PHE A 53 0.91 3.40 8.27
CA PHE A 53 0.03 4.44 7.73
C PHE A 53 0.43 4.78 6.30
N LEU A 54 -0.51 5.39 5.55
CA LEU A 54 -0.24 5.95 4.25
C LEU A 54 -0.01 7.45 4.36
N HIS A 55 1.00 7.94 3.65
CA HIS A 55 1.39 9.35 3.64
C HIS A 55 1.55 9.84 2.20
N SER A 56 0.77 10.86 1.83
CA SER A 56 0.96 11.63 0.61
C SER A 56 1.73 12.92 0.93
N LYS A 57 1.85 13.82 -0.04
CA LYS A 57 2.40 15.17 0.19
C LYS A 57 1.47 16.08 1.00
N THR A 58 0.17 15.77 1.03
CA THR A 58 -0.87 16.67 1.55
C THR A 58 -1.58 16.13 2.78
N PHE A 59 -1.62 14.82 2.98
CA PHE A 59 -2.32 14.20 4.11
C PHE A 59 -1.76 12.82 4.46
N MET A 60 -2.11 12.35 5.65
CA MET A 60 -1.83 11.01 6.12
C MET A 60 -3.08 10.37 6.73
N PHE A 61 -3.16 9.04 6.68
CA PHE A 61 -4.20 8.31 7.40
C PHE A 61 -3.75 6.90 7.79
N TYR A 62 -4.31 6.43 8.90
CA TYR A 62 -4.24 5.05 9.34
C TYR A 62 -5.44 4.29 8.75
N LEU A 63 -5.19 3.10 8.22
CA LEU A 63 -6.16 2.39 7.39
C LEU A 63 -6.98 1.35 8.13
N LYS A 64 -8.23 1.19 7.67
CA LYS A 64 -8.99 -0.06 7.80
C LYS A 64 -8.97 -0.86 6.48
N MET A 65 -9.33 -0.24 5.36
CA MET A 65 -9.29 -0.84 4.00
C MET A 65 -9.37 0.25 2.92
N VAL A 66 -8.52 0.21 1.88
CA VAL A 66 -8.61 1.07 0.67
C VAL A 66 -8.26 0.29 -0.59
N TYR A 67 -8.79 0.72 -1.73
CA TYR A 67 -8.39 0.21 -3.04
C TYR A 67 -7.16 0.96 -3.55
N ALA A 68 -6.16 0.22 -4.02
CA ALA A 68 -4.90 0.78 -4.46
C ALA A 68 -4.26 -0.06 -5.56
N ARG A 69 -3.25 0.52 -6.21
CA ARG A 69 -2.36 -0.17 -7.13
C ARG A 69 -0.90 0.15 -6.83
N PHE A 70 0.01 -0.77 -7.12
CA PHE A 70 1.44 -0.50 -7.06
C PHE A 70 2.13 -1.14 -8.25
N ASP A 71 3.23 -0.53 -8.70
CA ASP A 71 4.04 -1.08 -9.77
C ASP A 71 5.10 -2.03 -9.18
N THR A 72 5.00 -3.30 -9.55
CA THR A 72 5.93 -4.33 -9.11
C THR A 72 7.30 -4.25 -9.81
N GLU A 73 7.46 -3.42 -10.85
CA GLU A 73 8.72 -3.33 -11.64
C GLU A 73 9.91 -2.71 -10.87
N GLY A 74 9.72 -2.25 -9.63
CA GLY A 74 10.77 -1.69 -8.79
C GLY A 74 11.35 -2.62 -7.72
N VAL A 75 10.80 -3.84 -7.55
CA VAL A 75 11.35 -4.80 -6.59
C VAL A 75 12.36 -5.67 -7.33
N CYS A 76 13.61 -5.18 -7.43
CA CYS A 76 14.71 -6.07 -7.78
C CYS A 76 14.71 -7.22 -6.76
N GLU A 77 14.45 -8.43 -7.23
CA GLU A 77 14.79 -9.65 -6.51
C GLU A 77 16.27 -9.54 -6.12
N GLY A 78 16.53 -9.40 -4.82
CA GLY A 78 17.89 -9.49 -4.31
C GLY A 78 18.36 -10.92 -4.46
N ASP A 79 19.40 -11.11 -5.26
CA ASP A 79 20.25 -12.32 -5.28
C ASP A 79 20.74 -12.70 -3.87
#